data_AF-A0A0B2X3A6-F1
#
_entry.id   AF-A0A0B2X3A6-F1
#
_cell.length_a   1.000
_cell.length_b   1.000
_cell.length_c   1.000
_cell.angle_alpha   90.00
_cell.angle_beta   90.00
_cell.angle_gamma   90.00
#
_symmetry.space_group_name_H-M   'P 1'
#
loop_
_entity.id
_entity.type
_entity.pdbx_description
1 polymer ?
#
loop_
_entity_poly.entity_id
_entity_poly.type
_entity_poly.pdbx_seq_one_letter_code
_entity_poly.pdbx_strand_id
1 'polypeptide(L)'
;MRKECAAPARDHAKWVPAAQKWGFAAPQPRIAQARSVNWTTVILATRWPMITSCKQPGMVALTFDDGPYIYTEKILSLLSQLKVRATFFITGDNRAKGHIDDPATEWPAILRRMYRAGHQIASHTWTHRDLNKVNETVRRAEIIHNEMAIRNVLGWMPTYIRPPFLECSAGSQCEDTMSDLVYHSISANLDTKDYMYDDPALIQRAKDRYSSTLSRNSKENSYIVLAHDVHEQTVFNLTEFMVNLAKERGYKLVTVGECLGDPEENWYRPAGGSSKIARTVGKGLSCSEPDRPYVAPVPSSRNTGTKISPNQRCGGSTGYVCPGSGFGPLQRHTSRRRDSVAWTNLVIPVDQLPSSVVRDATTTLETATHLRQVFGIPRMAFVALAPLQRASTFQGRGVARDTDIASFDTLF
;
A
#
# COMPACT_ATOMS: atom_id res chain seq x y z
N MET A 1 -28.70 52.34 -17.57
CA MET A 1 -28.38 53.13 -16.35
C MET A 1 -29.35 52.74 -15.26
N ARG A 2 -28.95 51.87 -14.31
CA ARG A 2 -29.75 51.57 -13.12
C ARG A 2 -29.09 52.22 -11.92
N LYS A 3 -29.89 53.04 -11.23
CA LYS A 3 -29.57 53.86 -10.05
C LYS A 3 -29.67 53.01 -8.78
N GLU A 4 -28.86 53.42 -7.81
CA GLU A 4 -28.85 52.99 -6.41
C GLU A 4 -30.17 53.30 -5.70
N CYS A 5 -30.47 52.52 -4.65
CA CYS A 5 -31.54 52.80 -3.70
C CYS A 5 -30.96 52.87 -2.28
N ALA A 6 -31.16 54.02 -1.63
CA ALA A 6 -31.08 54.21 -0.19
C ALA A 6 -32.50 54.22 0.41
N ALA A 7 -32.60 53.81 1.68
CA ALA A 7 -33.84 53.62 2.46
C ALA A 7 -34.54 54.92 2.91
N PRO A 8 -35.77 54.82 3.44
CA PRO A 8 -36.04 55.44 4.75
C PRO A 8 -37.02 54.67 5.68
N ALA A 9 -37.15 55.22 6.90
CA ALA A 9 -37.61 54.65 8.18
C ALA A 9 -39.09 54.90 8.58
N ARG A 10 -39.43 54.47 9.83
CA ARG A 10 -40.53 54.85 10.79
C ARG A 10 -41.56 53.73 11.09
N ASP A 11 -42.17 53.55 12.27
CA ASP A 11 -41.97 53.94 13.69
C ASP A 11 -43.06 53.24 14.58
N HIS A 12 -42.77 53.07 15.88
CA HIS A 12 -43.66 52.93 17.08
C HIS A 12 -44.74 51.80 17.18
N ALA A 13 -45.11 51.20 18.33
CA ALA A 13 -45.22 51.68 19.72
C ALA A 13 -45.41 50.55 20.79
N LYS A 14 -44.87 50.82 21.99
CA LYS A 14 -45.38 50.64 23.39
C LYS A 14 -45.86 49.27 23.93
N TRP A 15 -45.33 48.85 25.10
CA TRP A 15 -45.90 49.05 26.46
C TRP A 15 -45.04 48.37 27.56
N VAL A 16 -44.85 49.03 28.71
CA VAL A 16 -44.34 48.48 30.01
C VAL A 16 -45.19 49.10 31.13
N PRO A 17 -45.63 48.34 32.15
CA PRO A 17 -45.20 48.58 33.55
C PRO A 17 -45.12 47.24 34.33
N ALA A 18 -44.60 47.08 35.54
CA ALA A 18 -43.82 47.84 36.50
C ALA A 18 -43.28 46.79 37.49
N ALA A 19 -42.14 47.07 38.11
CA ALA A 19 -41.53 46.27 39.16
C ALA A 19 -41.88 46.81 40.54
N GLN A 20 -42.09 45.98 41.57
CA GLN A 20 -41.61 46.33 42.93
C GLN A 20 -41.52 45.17 43.95
N LYS A 21 -40.28 44.88 44.37
CA LYS A 21 -39.69 44.59 45.72
C LYS A 21 -40.38 43.56 46.65
N TRP A 22 -39.74 42.76 47.51
CA TRP A 22 -38.48 42.77 48.29
C TRP A 22 -38.10 41.27 48.53
N GLY A 23 -36.90 40.77 48.80
CA GLY A 23 -35.61 41.28 49.24
C GLY A 23 -34.96 40.14 50.05
N PHE A 24 -33.78 39.64 49.68
CA PHE A 24 -32.87 38.88 50.55
C PHE A 24 -31.46 38.90 49.94
N ALA A 25 -30.47 38.91 50.83
CA ALA A 25 -29.07 39.20 50.58
C ALA A 25 -28.37 38.23 49.61
N ALA A 26 -27.39 38.78 48.87
CA ALA A 26 -26.59 38.10 47.86
C ALA A 26 -25.67 37.01 48.43
N PRO A 27 -25.61 35.81 47.81
CA PRO A 27 -24.46 34.94 47.92
C PRO A 27 -23.40 35.35 46.89
N GLN A 28 -22.17 35.56 47.36
CA GLN A 28 -21.00 35.78 46.49
C GLN A 28 -20.85 34.63 45.48
N PRO A 29 -20.56 34.90 44.19
CA PRO A 29 -20.29 33.84 43.25
C PRO A 29 -18.97 33.18 43.64
N ARG A 30 -19.01 31.90 44.02
CA ARG A 30 -17.81 31.07 44.00
C ARG A 30 -17.34 31.05 42.56
N ILE A 31 -16.21 31.69 42.30
CA ILE A 31 -15.44 31.50 41.08
C ILE A 31 -15.06 30.01 41.07
N ALA A 32 -15.84 29.20 40.37
CA ALA A 32 -15.38 27.88 39.98
C ALA A 32 -14.12 28.12 39.15
N GLN A 33 -12.97 27.71 39.68
CA GLN A 33 -11.72 27.70 38.93
C GLN A 33 -11.98 26.89 37.66
N ALA A 34 -12.14 27.59 36.53
CA ALA A 34 -12.12 26.95 35.23
C ALA A 34 -10.74 26.30 35.12
N ARG A 35 -10.70 24.97 35.32
CA ARG A 35 -9.52 24.18 34.99
C ARG A 35 -9.25 24.47 33.52
N SER A 36 -8.16 25.18 33.25
CA SER A 36 -7.63 25.37 31.92
C SER A 36 -7.44 23.98 31.33
N VAL A 37 -8.30 23.59 30.40
CA VAL A 37 -8.09 22.39 29.61
C VAL A 37 -6.89 22.71 28.74
N ASN A 38 -5.77 22.08 29.04
CA ASN A 38 -4.54 22.26 28.28
C ASN A 38 -4.75 21.59 26.90
N TRP A 39 -4.99 22.39 25.87
CA TRP A 39 -5.33 21.93 24.51
C TRP A 39 -4.17 21.20 23.78
N THR A 40 -3.03 20.99 24.43
CA THR A 40 -1.82 20.48 23.78
C THR A 40 -1.63 18.96 23.82
N THR A 41 -2.51 18.15 24.41
CA THR A 41 -2.28 16.68 24.41
C THR A 41 -3.54 15.85 24.50
N VAL A 42 -4.36 15.89 23.45
CA VAL A 42 -5.13 14.73 22.98
C VAL A 42 -5.28 14.85 21.45
N ILE A 43 -4.17 14.75 20.70
CA ILE A 43 -4.29 14.13 19.38
C ILE A 43 -4.39 12.64 19.72
N LEU A 44 -5.61 12.15 19.95
CA LEU A 44 -5.83 10.72 19.75
C LEU A 44 -5.38 10.48 18.32
N ALA A 45 -4.25 9.80 18.13
CA ALA A 45 -3.90 9.22 16.85
C ALA A 45 -5.16 8.50 16.41
N THR A 46 -5.89 9.11 15.48
CA THR A 46 -7.18 8.59 15.07
C THR A 46 -6.75 7.36 14.28
N ARG A 47 -6.94 6.19 14.87
CA ARG A 47 -6.66 4.92 14.20
C ARG A 47 -7.78 4.69 13.23
N TRP A 48 -7.43 4.51 11.96
CA TRP A 48 -8.41 4.36 10.90
C TRP A 48 -8.48 2.87 10.59
N PRO A 49 -9.52 2.16 11.06
CA PRO A 49 -9.70 0.77 10.70
C PRO A 49 -9.87 0.66 9.19
N MET A 50 -9.58 -0.53 8.65
CA MET A 50 -9.74 -0.75 7.21
C MET A 50 -11.19 -0.60 6.76
N ILE A 51 -11.37 0.01 5.60
CA ILE A 51 -12.66 0.28 4.98
C ILE A 51 -13.09 -0.95 4.19
N THR A 52 -14.27 -1.52 4.50
CA THR A 52 -14.73 -2.79 3.93
C THR A 52 -15.88 -2.64 2.93
N SER A 53 -16.61 -1.53 2.95
CA SER A 53 -17.80 -1.30 2.11
C SER A 53 -17.88 0.15 1.60
N CYS A 54 -18.77 0.38 0.63
CA CYS A 54 -19.03 1.73 0.11
C CYS A 54 -19.84 2.55 1.10
N LYS A 55 -19.67 3.88 1.03
CA LYS A 55 -20.37 4.84 1.88
C LYS A 55 -21.88 4.88 1.60
N GLN A 56 -22.29 4.55 0.38
CA GLN A 56 -23.68 4.53 -0.06
C GLN A 56 -24.05 3.14 -0.61
N PRO A 57 -25.31 2.70 -0.45
CA PRO A 57 -25.79 1.47 -1.08
C PRO A 57 -25.85 1.60 -2.61
N GLY A 58 -26.08 0.48 -3.28
CA GLY A 58 -26.27 0.42 -4.74
C GLY A 58 -24.96 0.46 -5.52
N MET A 59 -23.81 0.34 -4.85
CA MET A 59 -22.49 0.40 -5.46
C MET A 59 -21.72 -0.91 -5.27
N VAL A 60 -21.01 -1.30 -6.33
CA VAL A 60 -20.02 -2.38 -6.31
C VAL A 60 -18.71 -1.83 -6.84
N ALA A 61 -17.67 -1.84 -6.01
CA ALA A 61 -16.30 -1.59 -6.43
C ALA A 61 -15.62 -2.92 -6.72
N LEU A 62 -15.42 -3.24 -8.01
CA LEU A 62 -14.57 -4.36 -8.41
C LEU A 62 -13.12 -3.97 -8.21
N THR A 63 -12.38 -4.81 -7.48
CA THR A 63 -10.98 -4.55 -7.18
C THR A 63 -10.11 -5.75 -7.49
N PHE A 64 -8.91 -5.50 -8.00
CA PHE A 64 -7.96 -6.52 -8.44
C PHE A 64 -6.58 -6.28 -7.81
N ASP A 65 -6.06 -7.30 -7.13
CA ASP A 65 -4.80 -7.23 -6.40
C ASP A 65 -3.65 -7.92 -7.18
N ASP A 66 -2.42 -7.71 -6.70
CA ASP A 66 -1.16 -8.32 -7.14
C ASP A 66 -0.60 -7.90 -8.50
N GLY A 67 -1.42 -7.30 -9.36
CA GLY A 67 -1.03 -6.83 -10.68
C GLY A 67 0.05 -5.72 -10.70
N PRO A 68 0.46 -5.28 -11.91
CA PRO A 68 0.11 -5.89 -13.19
C PRO A 68 0.81 -7.25 -13.37
N TYR A 69 0.29 -8.06 -14.29
CA TYR A 69 0.81 -9.36 -14.70
C TYR A 69 0.42 -9.63 -16.17
N ILE A 70 0.76 -10.83 -16.68
CA ILE A 70 0.57 -11.18 -18.10
C ILE A 70 -0.90 -11.12 -18.57
N TYR A 71 -1.86 -11.18 -17.66
CA TYR A 71 -3.31 -11.11 -17.98
C TYR A 71 -3.91 -9.71 -17.84
N THR A 72 -3.19 -8.75 -17.22
CA THR A 72 -3.74 -7.43 -16.91
C THR A 72 -4.15 -6.65 -18.17
N GLU A 73 -3.42 -6.78 -19.27
CA GLU A 73 -3.79 -6.10 -20.52
C GLU A 73 -5.14 -6.61 -21.07
N LYS A 74 -5.45 -7.90 -20.85
CA LYS A 74 -6.70 -8.53 -21.25
C LYS A 74 -7.86 -8.09 -20.38
N ILE A 75 -7.69 -8.03 -19.05
CA ILE A 75 -8.78 -7.57 -18.17
C ILE A 75 -9.13 -6.09 -18.44
N LEU A 76 -8.14 -5.23 -18.68
CA LEU A 76 -8.37 -3.83 -19.05
C LEU A 76 -9.16 -3.71 -20.37
N SER A 77 -8.89 -4.59 -21.33
CA SER A 77 -9.63 -4.65 -22.59
C SER A 77 -11.08 -5.11 -22.39
N LEU A 78 -11.28 -6.14 -21.58
CA LEU A 78 -12.61 -6.64 -21.20
C LEU A 78 -13.44 -5.56 -20.48
N LEU A 79 -12.85 -4.89 -19.47
CA LEU A 79 -13.52 -3.82 -18.73
C LEU A 79 -13.90 -2.63 -19.63
N SER A 80 -13.03 -2.28 -20.59
CA SER A 80 -13.35 -1.26 -21.61
C SER A 80 -14.53 -1.68 -22.50
N GLN A 81 -14.59 -2.93 -22.94
CA GLN A 81 -15.72 -3.46 -23.73
C GLN A 81 -17.02 -3.42 -22.93
N LEU A 82 -16.95 -3.78 -21.65
CA LEU A 82 -18.08 -3.78 -20.72
C LEU A 82 -18.45 -2.36 -20.21
N LYS A 83 -17.64 -1.35 -20.56
CA LYS A 83 -17.77 0.07 -20.14
C LYS A 83 -17.81 0.22 -18.61
N VAL A 84 -16.89 -0.46 -17.92
CA VAL A 84 -16.80 -0.49 -16.47
C VAL A 84 -15.42 -0.03 -16.02
N ARG A 85 -15.39 0.77 -14.95
CA ARG A 85 -14.16 1.14 -14.23
C ARG A 85 -14.01 0.25 -12.99
N ALA A 86 -12.78 0.10 -12.54
CA ALA A 86 -12.38 -0.80 -11.45
C ALA A 86 -11.21 -0.17 -10.70
N THR A 87 -10.79 -0.79 -9.60
CA THR A 87 -9.61 -0.37 -8.82
C THR A 87 -8.57 -1.47 -8.84
N PHE A 88 -7.31 -1.14 -9.11
CA PHE A 88 -6.21 -2.09 -9.12
C PHE A 88 -5.22 -1.76 -8.02
N PHE A 89 -4.98 -2.70 -7.11
CA PHE A 89 -3.99 -2.59 -6.06
C PHE A 89 -2.69 -3.21 -6.55
N ILE A 90 -1.71 -2.36 -6.85
CA ILE A 90 -0.50 -2.70 -7.59
C ILE A 90 0.65 -3.06 -6.65
N THR A 91 1.24 -4.24 -6.85
CA THR A 91 2.50 -4.63 -6.17
C THR A 91 3.71 -4.15 -6.96
N GLY A 92 4.81 -3.86 -6.29
CA GLY A 92 6.00 -3.24 -6.89
C GLY A 92 6.99 -4.19 -7.56
N ASP A 93 7.40 -5.23 -6.84
CA ASP A 93 8.20 -6.34 -7.36
C ASP A 93 7.74 -7.61 -6.66
N ASN A 94 6.79 -8.30 -7.30
CA ASN A 94 6.14 -9.50 -6.81
C ASN A 94 6.05 -10.52 -7.94
N ARG A 95 5.93 -11.80 -7.60
CA ARG A 95 5.76 -12.91 -8.57
C ARG A 95 6.87 -12.98 -9.64
N ALA A 96 8.08 -12.54 -9.29
CA ALA A 96 9.23 -12.49 -10.20
C ALA A 96 8.98 -11.72 -11.51
N LYS A 97 8.03 -10.77 -11.52
CA LYS A 97 7.74 -9.93 -12.70
C LYS A 97 8.79 -8.84 -12.93
N GLY A 98 9.69 -8.63 -11.96
CA GLY A 98 10.60 -7.50 -11.90
C GLY A 98 9.90 -6.24 -11.39
N HIS A 99 10.63 -5.14 -11.37
CA HIS A 99 10.12 -3.86 -10.90
C HIS A 99 9.03 -3.31 -11.85
N ILE A 100 7.92 -2.85 -11.30
CA ILE A 100 6.81 -2.26 -12.08
C ILE A 100 7.18 -1.00 -12.88
N ASP A 101 8.28 -0.34 -12.53
CA ASP A 101 8.76 0.88 -13.19
C ASP A 101 9.95 0.65 -14.12
N ASP A 102 10.35 -0.61 -14.36
CA ASP A 102 11.40 -0.94 -15.31
C ASP A 102 10.95 -0.61 -16.75
N PRO A 103 11.60 0.36 -17.45
CA PRO A 103 11.24 0.76 -18.80
C PRO A 103 11.47 -0.33 -19.85
N ALA A 104 12.21 -1.40 -19.53
CA ALA A 104 12.40 -2.55 -20.42
C ALA A 104 11.23 -3.55 -20.39
N THR A 105 10.29 -3.39 -19.45
CA THR A 105 9.10 -4.23 -19.32
C THR A 105 7.84 -3.56 -19.86
N GLU A 106 6.75 -4.30 -20.00
CA GLU A 106 5.45 -3.75 -20.41
C GLU A 106 4.67 -3.07 -19.27
N TRP A 107 5.07 -3.29 -18.01
CA TRP A 107 4.34 -2.81 -16.84
C TRP A 107 4.09 -1.29 -16.86
N PRO A 108 5.09 -0.42 -17.15
CA PRO A 108 4.85 1.01 -17.20
C PRO A 108 3.78 1.42 -18.22
N ALA A 109 3.69 0.71 -19.36
CA ALA A 109 2.69 0.98 -20.38
C ALA A 109 1.29 0.55 -19.92
N ILE A 110 1.18 -0.60 -19.27
CA ILE A 110 -0.07 -1.10 -18.69
C ILE A 110 -0.59 -0.15 -17.60
N LEU A 111 0.25 0.32 -16.67
CA LEU A 111 -0.14 1.31 -15.65
C LEU A 111 -0.68 2.59 -16.30
N ARG A 112 0.01 3.12 -17.33
CA ARG A 112 -0.47 4.31 -18.05
C ARG A 112 -1.80 4.08 -18.74
N ARG A 113 -2.02 2.91 -19.33
CA ARG A 113 -3.29 2.54 -19.96
C ARG A 113 -4.41 2.45 -18.94
N MET A 114 -4.16 1.77 -17.82
CA MET A 114 -5.09 1.62 -16.71
C MET A 114 -5.59 2.98 -16.21
N TYR A 115 -4.67 3.92 -15.97
CA TYR A 115 -5.03 5.29 -15.59
C TYR A 115 -5.82 6.03 -16.67
N ARG A 116 -5.37 6.00 -17.94
CA ARG A 116 -6.06 6.67 -19.05
C ARG A 116 -7.47 6.14 -19.31
N ALA A 117 -7.72 4.88 -19.00
CA ALA A 117 -9.05 4.26 -19.09
C ALA A 117 -9.96 4.62 -17.90
N GLY A 118 -9.49 5.43 -16.95
CA GLY A 118 -10.25 5.91 -15.79
C GLY A 118 -10.34 4.90 -14.64
N HIS A 119 -9.54 3.83 -14.66
CA HIS A 119 -9.43 2.95 -13.49
C HIS A 119 -8.65 3.63 -12.38
N GLN A 120 -8.99 3.32 -11.14
CA GLN A 120 -8.23 3.78 -10.00
C GLN A 120 -7.04 2.83 -9.78
N ILE A 121 -5.83 3.39 -9.70
CA ILE A 121 -4.63 2.70 -9.25
C ILE A 121 -4.44 2.94 -7.75
N ALA A 122 -4.12 1.90 -7.00
CA ALA A 122 -3.87 1.95 -5.56
C ALA A 122 -2.62 1.11 -5.21
N SER A 123 -2.06 1.31 -4.02
CA SER A 123 -0.86 0.59 -3.58
C SER A 123 -1.21 -0.80 -3.03
N HIS A 124 -0.36 -1.80 -3.31
CA HIS A 124 -0.41 -3.11 -2.67
C HIS A 124 0.95 -3.53 -2.14
N THR A 125 1.74 -2.57 -1.65
CA THR A 125 3.12 -2.75 -1.16
C THR A 125 4.14 -3.16 -2.23
N TRP A 126 5.42 -3.23 -1.86
CA TRP A 126 6.51 -3.52 -2.78
C TRP A 126 6.57 -5.02 -3.08
N THR A 127 6.80 -5.85 -2.07
CA THR A 127 7.02 -7.30 -2.20
C THR A 127 5.85 -8.15 -1.69
N HIS A 128 4.68 -7.55 -1.41
CA HIS A 128 3.51 -8.25 -0.90
C HIS A 128 3.75 -8.91 0.48
N ARG A 129 4.49 -8.23 1.37
CA ARG A 129 4.71 -8.71 2.74
C ARG A 129 3.50 -8.45 3.62
N ASP A 130 3.26 -9.39 4.52
CA ASP A 130 2.33 -9.21 5.63
C ASP A 130 2.83 -8.08 6.54
N LEU A 131 2.10 -6.96 6.57
CA LEU A 131 2.50 -5.77 7.29
C LEU A 131 2.40 -5.95 8.81
N ASN A 132 1.65 -6.94 9.31
CA ASN A 132 1.60 -7.29 10.72
C ASN A 132 2.87 -8.05 11.17
N LYS A 133 3.60 -8.69 10.26
CA LYS A 133 4.76 -9.55 10.55
C LYS A 133 6.11 -8.88 10.36
N VAL A 134 6.14 -7.60 10.03
CA VAL A 134 7.36 -6.83 9.82
C VAL A 134 7.44 -5.64 10.78
N ASN A 135 8.65 -5.14 11.02
CA ASN A 135 8.85 -3.93 11.83
C ASN A 135 8.53 -2.66 11.03
N GLU A 136 8.44 -1.52 11.72
CA GLU A 136 8.09 -0.22 11.13
C GLU A 136 8.99 0.16 9.95
N THR A 137 10.31 -0.03 10.07
CA THR A 137 11.26 0.30 9.00
C THR A 137 10.95 -0.48 7.71
N VAL A 138 10.69 -1.79 7.83
CA VAL A 138 10.35 -2.63 6.68
C VAL A 138 8.95 -2.28 6.16
N ARG A 139 7.98 -2.03 7.04
CA ARG A 139 6.61 -1.64 6.65
C ARG A 139 6.61 -0.35 5.84
N ARG A 140 7.33 0.69 6.29
CA ARG A 140 7.48 1.94 5.54
C ARG A 140 8.20 1.72 4.22
N ALA A 141 9.26 0.89 4.19
CA ALA A 141 9.97 0.60 2.95
C ALA A 141 9.06 -0.09 1.91
N GLU A 142 8.24 -1.05 2.34
CA GLU A 142 7.25 -1.72 1.49
C GLU A 142 6.27 -0.73 0.84
N ILE A 143 5.82 0.27 1.58
CA ILE A 143 4.86 1.26 1.09
C ILE A 143 5.58 2.28 0.20
N ILE A 144 6.66 2.89 0.69
CA ILE A 144 7.38 3.99 0.03
C ILE A 144 8.07 3.53 -1.27
N HIS A 145 8.62 2.31 -1.33
CA HIS A 145 9.20 1.83 -2.59
C HIS A 145 8.14 1.69 -3.69
N ASN A 146 6.95 1.18 -3.33
CA ASN A 146 5.84 1.08 -4.27
C ASN A 146 5.32 2.47 -4.70
N GLU A 147 5.23 3.43 -3.78
CA GLU A 147 4.93 4.83 -4.10
C GLU A 147 5.91 5.40 -5.13
N MET A 148 7.20 5.20 -4.90
CA MET A 148 8.25 5.74 -5.77
C MET A 148 8.19 5.14 -7.16
N ALA A 149 7.96 3.84 -7.28
CA ALA A 149 7.85 3.18 -8.59
C ALA A 149 6.58 3.61 -9.35
N ILE A 150 5.43 3.70 -8.68
CA ILE A 150 4.20 4.23 -9.30
C ILE A 150 4.41 5.68 -9.75
N ARG A 151 5.06 6.49 -8.91
CA ARG A 151 5.44 7.86 -9.24
C ARG A 151 6.37 7.94 -10.45
N ASN A 152 7.36 7.05 -10.57
CA ASN A 152 8.28 7.04 -11.71
C ASN A 152 7.52 6.82 -13.04
N VAL A 153 6.41 6.09 -13.00
CA VAL A 153 5.58 5.80 -14.19
C VAL A 153 4.51 6.88 -14.46
N LEU A 154 3.85 7.40 -13.41
CA LEU A 154 2.63 8.20 -13.51
C LEU A 154 2.76 9.64 -12.99
N GLY A 155 3.82 9.95 -12.24
CA GLY A 155 4.10 11.30 -11.71
C GLY A 155 3.42 11.63 -10.37
N TRP A 156 2.74 10.68 -9.74
CA TRP A 156 2.03 10.86 -8.47
C TRP A 156 2.05 9.56 -7.65
N MET A 157 1.61 9.63 -6.38
CA MET A 157 1.59 8.50 -5.46
C MET A 157 0.14 8.22 -5.02
N PRO A 158 -0.31 6.95 -4.95
CA PRO A 158 -1.64 6.62 -4.46
C PRO A 158 -1.84 6.99 -2.99
N THR A 159 -3.03 7.47 -2.63
CA THR A 159 -3.49 7.65 -1.24
C THR A 159 -4.32 6.46 -0.74
N TYR A 160 -4.56 5.48 -1.60
CA TYR A 160 -5.28 4.24 -1.29
C TYR A 160 -4.31 3.07 -1.25
N ILE A 161 -4.47 2.19 -0.27
CA ILE A 161 -3.69 0.96 -0.12
C ILE A 161 -4.59 -0.18 0.32
N ARG A 162 -4.32 -1.38 -0.16
CA ARG A 162 -4.81 -2.60 0.46
C ARG A 162 -3.61 -3.31 1.10
N PRO A 163 -3.59 -3.54 2.41
CA PRO A 163 -2.56 -4.36 3.03
C PRO A 163 -2.62 -5.81 2.52
N PRO A 164 -1.50 -6.42 2.13
CA PRO A 164 -1.43 -7.84 1.77
C PRO A 164 -2.11 -8.74 2.79
N PHE A 165 -2.77 -9.78 2.31
CA PHE A 165 -3.55 -10.74 3.11
C PHE A 165 -4.73 -10.14 3.89
N LEU A 166 -5.09 -8.88 3.63
CA LEU A 166 -6.02 -8.08 4.44
C LEU A 166 -5.56 -7.93 5.90
N GLU A 167 -4.25 -7.97 6.14
CA GLU A 167 -3.66 -7.96 7.47
C GLU A 167 -2.99 -6.62 7.78
N CYS A 168 -3.65 -5.81 8.62
CA CYS A 168 -3.10 -4.58 9.19
C CYS A 168 -3.86 -4.25 10.48
N SER A 169 -3.19 -4.35 11.62
CA SER A 169 -3.83 -4.21 12.94
C SER A 169 -3.15 -3.17 13.81
N ALA A 170 -3.91 -2.61 14.75
CA ALA A 170 -3.36 -1.76 15.81
C ALA A 170 -2.30 -2.47 16.66
N GLY A 171 -2.45 -3.78 16.91
CA GLY A 171 -1.51 -4.57 17.72
C GLY A 171 -0.11 -4.67 17.13
N SER A 172 0.02 -4.60 15.80
CA SER A 172 1.31 -4.57 15.10
C SER A 172 1.81 -3.14 14.83
N GLN A 173 1.05 -2.11 15.22
CA GLN A 173 1.23 -0.70 14.83
C GLN A 173 1.04 -0.44 13.33
N CYS A 174 0.51 -1.39 12.56
CA CYS A 174 0.31 -1.19 11.12
C CYS A 174 -0.68 -0.06 10.82
N GLU A 175 -1.77 0.02 11.57
CA GLU A 175 -2.76 1.11 11.44
C GLU A 175 -2.14 2.48 11.72
N ASP A 176 -1.23 2.56 12.70
CA ASP A 176 -0.52 3.81 13.03
C ASP A 176 0.36 4.24 11.84
N THR A 177 1.09 3.29 11.22
CA THR A 177 1.87 3.56 9.99
C THR A 177 1.01 4.05 8.83
N MET A 178 -0.19 3.46 8.64
CA MET A 178 -1.12 3.88 7.59
C MET A 178 -1.63 5.30 7.83
N SER A 179 -1.92 5.64 9.09
CA SER A 179 -2.35 6.97 9.50
C SER A 179 -1.24 8.01 9.29
N ASP A 180 -0.01 7.70 9.69
CA ASP A 180 1.17 8.55 9.51
C ASP A 180 1.47 8.87 8.04
N LEU A 181 1.23 7.90 7.15
CA LEU A 181 1.41 8.02 5.71
C LEU A 181 0.14 8.52 4.99
N VAL A 182 -0.93 8.80 5.74
CA VAL A 182 -2.21 9.34 5.25
C VAL A 182 -2.82 8.43 4.17
N TYR A 183 -2.87 7.13 4.45
CA TYR A 183 -3.47 6.13 3.58
C TYR A 183 -4.92 5.82 3.96
N HIS A 184 -5.77 5.70 2.94
CA HIS A 184 -7.02 4.97 3.02
C HIS A 184 -6.73 3.47 2.91
N SER A 185 -6.79 2.76 4.04
CA SER A 185 -6.63 1.30 4.08
C SER A 185 -7.92 0.61 3.67
N ILE A 186 -7.89 -0.14 2.56
CA ILE A 186 -9.06 -0.76 1.95
C ILE A 186 -9.00 -2.27 2.16
N SER A 187 -10.05 -2.83 2.75
CA SER A 187 -10.29 -4.27 2.84
C SER A 187 -11.37 -4.67 1.83
N ALA A 188 -12.16 -5.70 2.13
CA ALA A 188 -13.27 -6.18 1.31
C ALA A 188 -14.37 -6.77 2.19
N ASN A 189 -15.62 -6.63 1.75
CA ASN A 189 -16.77 -7.32 2.34
C ASN A 189 -17.34 -8.40 1.41
N LEU A 190 -16.73 -8.59 0.24
CA LEU A 190 -17.00 -9.71 -0.67
C LEU A 190 -15.68 -10.24 -1.22
N ASP A 191 -15.22 -11.36 -0.66
CA ASP A 191 -14.04 -12.08 -1.14
C ASP A 191 -14.46 -13.23 -2.06
N THR A 192 -14.00 -13.19 -3.31
CA THR A 192 -14.33 -14.21 -4.32
C THR A 192 -13.62 -15.54 -4.11
N LYS A 193 -12.51 -15.55 -3.37
CA LYS A 193 -11.59 -16.69 -3.27
C LYS A 193 -11.12 -17.22 -4.62
N ASP A 194 -11.03 -16.33 -5.61
CA ASP A 194 -10.62 -16.67 -6.99
C ASP A 194 -9.25 -17.36 -7.06
N TYR A 195 -8.30 -16.93 -6.22
CA TYR A 195 -6.98 -17.55 -6.09
C TYR A 195 -6.99 -19.02 -5.65
N MET A 196 -8.09 -19.50 -5.05
CA MET A 196 -8.27 -20.93 -4.69
C MET A 196 -8.82 -21.76 -5.85
N TYR A 197 -9.29 -21.11 -6.91
CA TYR A 197 -10.09 -21.71 -7.99
C TYR A 197 -9.64 -21.26 -9.38
N ASP A 198 -8.33 -21.00 -9.56
CA ASP A 198 -7.71 -20.64 -10.85
C ASP A 198 -7.52 -21.87 -11.76
N ASP A 199 -8.60 -22.63 -11.96
CA ASP A 199 -8.70 -23.79 -12.85
C ASP A 199 -10.08 -23.76 -13.54
N PRO A 200 -10.18 -24.02 -14.87
CA PRO A 200 -11.45 -24.00 -15.60
C PRO A 200 -12.56 -24.87 -14.99
N ALA A 201 -12.22 -25.98 -14.34
CA ALA A 201 -13.17 -26.88 -13.70
C ALA A 201 -13.61 -26.39 -12.29
N LEU A 202 -12.84 -25.51 -11.65
CA LEU A 202 -13.09 -25.05 -10.28
C LEU A 202 -13.65 -23.63 -10.20
N ILE A 203 -13.44 -22.79 -11.22
CA ILE A 203 -13.82 -21.36 -11.18
C ILE A 203 -15.30 -21.10 -10.90
N GLN A 204 -16.17 -22.07 -11.18
CA GLN A 204 -17.59 -21.99 -10.81
C GLN A 204 -17.78 -21.73 -9.31
N ARG A 205 -16.90 -22.24 -8.44
CA ARG A 205 -16.95 -22.00 -6.99
C ARG A 205 -16.77 -20.52 -6.64
N ALA A 206 -15.88 -19.80 -7.34
CA ALA A 206 -15.72 -18.36 -7.16
C ALA A 206 -16.96 -17.59 -7.62
N LYS A 207 -17.55 -18.01 -8.75
CA LYS A 207 -18.82 -17.43 -9.26
C LYS A 207 -19.98 -17.64 -8.29
N ASP A 208 -20.10 -18.85 -7.73
CA ASP A 208 -21.15 -19.19 -6.76
C ASP A 208 -20.98 -18.39 -5.46
N ARG A 209 -19.74 -18.24 -4.99
CA ARG A 209 -19.42 -17.38 -3.84
C ARG A 209 -19.79 -15.91 -4.08
N TYR A 210 -19.43 -15.38 -5.26
CA TYR A 210 -19.81 -14.02 -5.64
C TYR A 210 -21.33 -13.86 -5.69
N SER A 211 -22.02 -14.78 -6.37
CA SER A 211 -23.48 -14.75 -6.55
C SER A 211 -24.25 -14.93 -5.25
N SER A 212 -23.77 -15.76 -4.33
CA SER A 212 -24.43 -15.95 -3.03
C SER A 212 -24.23 -14.77 -2.09
N THR A 213 -23.09 -14.07 -2.17
CA THR A 213 -22.77 -12.95 -1.28
C THR A 213 -23.36 -11.62 -1.76
N LEU A 214 -23.39 -11.39 -3.08
CA LEU A 214 -23.93 -10.16 -3.66
C LEU A 214 -25.46 -10.10 -3.47
N SER A 215 -25.98 -9.29 -2.55
CA SER A 215 -27.42 -9.23 -2.28
C SER A 215 -28.24 -8.85 -3.53
N ARG A 216 -29.47 -9.36 -3.63
CA ARG A 216 -30.44 -8.89 -4.65
C ARG A 216 -31.07 -7.53 -4.31
N ASN A 217 -30.94 -7.05 -3.06
CA ASN A 217 -31.43 -5.74 -2.63
C ASN A 217 -30.32 -4.68 -2.71
N SER A 218 -30.07 -4.17 -3.92
CA SER A 218 -29.06 -3.15 -4.14
C SER A 218 -29.33 -1.83 -3.42
N LYS A 219 -30.58 -1.53 -3.04
CA LYS A 219 -30.93 -0.29 -2.32
C LYS A 219 -30.41 -0.23 -0.89
N GLU A 220 -30.02 -1.36 -0.31
CA GLU A 220 -29.57 -1.46 1.08
C GLU A 220 -28.14 -1.98 1.22
N ASN A 221 -27.53 -2.44 0.12
CA ASN A 221 -26.24 -3.13 0.16
C ASN A 221 -25.22 -2.44 -0.74
N SER A 222 -23.94 -2.56 -0.37
CA SER A 222 -22.81 -2.15 -1.20
C SER A 222 -21.62 -3.07 -0.97
N TYR A 223 -20.72 -3.15 -1.95
CA TYR A 223 -19.62 -4.11 -1.91
C TYR A 223 -18.31 -3.54 -2.41
N ILE A 224 -17.23 -3.86 -1.70
CA ILE A 224 -15.86 -3.83 -2.21
C ILE A 224 -15.45 -5.27 -2.41
N VAL A 225 -15.22 -5.63 -3.68
CA VAL A 225 -15.00 -7.01 -4.13
C VAL A 225 -13.51 -7.28 -4.26
N LEU A 226 -13.02 -8.30 -3.59
CA LEU A 226 -11.64 -8.79 -3.72
C LEU A 226 -11.54 -9.89 -4.78
N ALA A 227 -10.68 -9.67 -5.77
CA ALA A 227 -10.21 -10.63 -6.77
C ALA A 227 -8.76 -10.27 -7.16
N HIS A 228 -8.12 -11.06 -8.02
CA HIS A 228 -6.72 -10.84 -8.43
C HIS A 228 -6.58 -11.03 -9.94
N ASP A 229 -6.12 -10.01 -10.65
CA ASP A 229 -5.95 -10.05 -12.12
C ASP A 229 -4.69 -10.81 -12.57
N VAL A 230 -3.95 -11.39 -11.62
CA VAL A 230 -2.82 -12.28 -11.88
C VAL A 230 -3.25 -13.73 -12.18
N HIS A 231 -4.54 -14.04 -12.01
CA HIS A 231 -5.14 -15.35 -12.26
C HIS A 231 -5.87 -15.40 -13.60
N GLU A 232 -5.65 -16.48 -14.35
CA GLU A 232 -6.20 -16.62 -15.70
C GLU A 232 -7.72 -16.68 -15.66
N GLN A 233 -8.27 -17.53 -14.79
CA GLN A 233 -9.71 -17.72 -14.69
C GLN A 233 -10.41 -16.49 -14.13
N THR A 234 -9.73 -15.68 -13.31
CA THR A 234 -10.27 -14.40 -12.87
C THR A 234 -10.50 -13.46 -14.05
N VAL A 235 -9.51 -13.34 -14.93
CA VAL A 235 -9.56 -12.43 -16.08
C VAL A 235 -10.52 -12.92 -17.16
N PHE A 236 -10.42 -14.19 -17.56
CA PHE A 236 -11.16 -14.69 -18.73
C PHE A 236 -12.55 -15.24 -18.43
N ASN A 237 -12.88 -15.46 -17.15
CA ASN A 237 -14.11 -16.18 -16.79
C ASN A 237 -14.92 -15.49 -15.69
N LEU A 238 -14.28 -15.15 -14.57
CA LEU A 238 -14.97 -14.57 -13.42
C LEU A 238 -15.37 -13.11 -13.64
N THR A 239 -14.49 -12.30 -14.25
CA THR A 239 -14.69 -10.84 -14.37
C THR A 239 -15.96 -10.48 -15.12
N GLU A 240 -16.20 -11.07 -16.29
CA GLU A 240 -17.43 -10.80 -17.06
C GLU A 240 -18.68 -11.23 -16.29
N PHE A 241 -18.63 -12.39 -15.63
CA PHE A 241 -19.72 -12.86 -14.78
C PHE A 241 -20.04 -11.88 -13.65
N MET A 242 -19.02 -11.39 -12.93
CA MET A 242 -19.19 -10.44 -11.84
C MET A 242 -19.84 -9.13 -12.34
N VAL A 243 -19.36 -8.60 -13.45
CA VAL A 243 -19.90 -7.37 -14.05
C VAL A 243 -21.36 -7.55 -14.45
N ASN A 244 -21.69 -8.64 -15.15
CA ASN A 244 -23.04 -8.88 -15.64
C ASN A 244 -24.02 -9.08 -14.48
N LEU A 245 -23.66 -9.88 -13.49
CA LEU A 245 -24.52 -10.12 -12.33
C LEU A 245 -24.73 -8.86 -11.46
N ALA A 246 -23.70 -8.03 -11.28
CA ALA A 246 -23.83 -6.76 -10.57
C ALA A 246 -24.83 -5.82 -11.27
N LYS A 247 -24.72 -5.69 -12.59
CA LYS A 247 -25.65 -4.90 -13.41
C LYS A 247 -27.07 -5.46 -13.36
N GLU A 248 -27.21 -6.79 -13.48
CA GLU A 248 -28.50 -7.49 -13.38
C GLU A 248 -29.21 -7.20 -12.04
N ARG A 249 -28.44 -7.18 -10.93
CA ARG A 249 -28.97 -6.88 -9.59
C ARG A 249 -29.10 -5.39 -9.29
N GLY A 250 -28.89 -4.53 -10.29
CA GLY A 250 -29.11 -3.09 -10.19
C GLY A 250 -28.01 -2.32 -9.46
N TYR A 251 -26.81 -2.89 -9.32
CA TYR A 251 -25.67 -2.14 -8.77
C TYR A 251 -24.99 -1.30 -9.84
N LYS A 252 -24.50 -0.13 -9.43
CA LYS A 252 -23.56 0.68 -10.19
C LYS A 252 -22.13 0.19 -9.93
N LEU A 253 -21.40 -0.12 -10.99
CA LEU A 253 -19.98 -0.46 -10.92
C LEU A 253 -19.14 0.82 -10.91
N VAL A 254 -18.28 0.95 -9.89
CA VAL A 254 -17.52 2.18 -9.57
C VAL A 254 -16.09 1.87 -9.14
N THR A 255 -15.22 2.88 -9.10
CA THR A 255 -13.92 2.75 -8.40
C THR A 255 -14.11 2.80 -6.88
N VAL A 256 -13.09 2.45 -6.09
CA VAL A 256 -13.16 2.54 -4.63
C VAL A 256 -13.32 3.99 -4.19
N GLY A 257 -12.60 4.93 -4.80
CA GLY A 257 -12.75 6.36 -4.49
C GLY A 257 -14.19 6.86 -4.70
N GLU A 258 -14.82 6.50 -5.83
CA GLU A 258 -16.24 6.81 -6.06
C GLU A 258 -17.18 6.13 -5.07
N CYS A 259 -16.91 4.87 -4.73
CA CYS A 259 -17.61 4.09 -3.71
C CYS A 259 -17.56 4.76 -2.32
N LEU A 260 -16.48 5.51 -2.03
CA LEU A 260 -16.35 6.30 -0.80
C LEU A 260 -16.86 7.75 -0.92
N GLY A 261 -17.23 8.18 -2.13
CA GLY A 261 -17.62 9.56 -2.43
C GLY A 261 -16.43 10.53 -2.38
N ASP A 262 -15.23 10.05 -2.67
CA ASP A 262 -14.00 10.81 -2.69
C ASP A 262 -13.68 11.29 -4.12
N PRO A 263 -13.56 12.61 -4.37
CA PRO A 263 -13.18 13.15 -5.67
C PRO A 263 -11.86 12.58 -6.19
N GLU A 264 -11.73 12.44 -7.51
CA GLU A 264 -10.55 11.83 -8.15
C GLU A 264 -9.25 12.57 -7.81
N GLU A 265 -9.32 13.88 -7.59
CA GLU A 265 -8.17 14.71 -7.18
C GLU A 265 -7.54 14.27 -5.85
N ASN A 266 -8.28 13.54 -5.01
CA ASN A 266 -7.82 13.05 -3.71
C ASN A 266 -7.27 11.62 -3.76
N TRP A 267 -7.48 10.88 -4.86
CA TRP A 267 -6.99 9.50 -4.98
C TRP A 267 -5.46 9.42 -5.06
N TYR A 268 -4.84 10.55 -5.39
CA TYR A 268 -3.41 10.67 -5.65
C TYR A 268 -2.85 11.91 -4.98
N ARG A 269 -1.70 11.76 -4.32
CA ARG A 269 -0.92 12.91 -3.85
C ARG A 269 0.19 13.23 -4.85
N PRO A 270 0.47 14.53 -5.10
CA PRO A 270 1.50 14.93 -6.02
C PRO A 270 2.89 14.53 -5.52
N ALA A 271 3.78 14.30 -6.48
CA ALA A 271 5.21 14.11 -6.28
C ALA A 271 5.92 15.41 -5.83
N GLY A 272 5.57 15.98 -4.68
CA GLY A 272 6.02 17.32 -4.29
C GLY A 272 6.43 17.48 -2.83
N GLY A 273 7.76 17.52 -2.60
CA GLY A 273 8.39 18.35 -1.56
C GLY A 273 8.45 19.82 -1.98
N SER A 274 7.46 20.29 -2.73
CA SER A 274 7.29 21.70 -3.08
C SER A 274 5.85 22.04 -2.74
N SER A 275 5.66 22.47 -1.50
CA SER A 275 4.50 23.26 -1.15
C SER A 275 4.36 24.34 -2.22
N LYS A 276 3.23 24.34 -2.92
CA LYS A 276 2.84 25.52 -3.69
C LYS A 276 2.65 26.62 -2.64
N ILE A 277 3.72 27.36 -2.34
CA ILE A 277 3.55 28.73 -1.86
C ILE A 277 2.77 29.39 -3.00
N ALA A 278 1.48 29.58 -2.77
CA ALA A 278 0.60 30.29 -3.67
C ALA A 278 1.24 31.66 -3.90
N ARG A 279 1.93 31.81 -5.03
CA ARG A 279 2.39 33.12 -5.49
C ARG A 279 1.12 33.81 -5.96
N THR A 280 0.53 34.59 -5.07
CA THR A 280 -0.56 35.51 -5.37
C THR A 280 -0.14 36.32 -6.59
N VAL A 281 -0.75 36.04 -7.74
CA VAL A 281 -0.53 36.84 -8.95
C VAL A 281 -1.27 38.15 -8.73
N GLY A 282 -0.55 39.14 -8.19
CA GLY A 282 -0.97 40.52 -8.19
C GLY A 282 -1.09 41.01 -9.63
N LYS A 283 -2.27 41.53 -9.98
CA LYS A 283 -2.55 42.20 -11.24
C LYS A 283 -1.63 43.41 -11.42
N GLY A 284 -0.94 43.45 -12.55
CA GLY A 284 -0.61 44.65 -13.31
C GLY A 284 0.58 45.48 -12.82
N LEU A 285 1.62 45.56 -13.65
CA LEU A 285 2.05 46.80 -14.29
C LEU A 285 3.06 46.51 -15.42
N SER A 286 3.04 47.43 -16.38
CA SER A 286 3.47 47.33 -17.77
C SER A 286 4.99 47.48 -17.99
N CYS A 287 5.42 47.13 -19.19
CA CYS A 287 6.79 47.00 -19.68
C CYS A 287 7.59 48.32 -19.72
N SER A 288 8.89 48.23 -19.41
CA SER A 288 9.96 49.11 -19.94
C SER A 288 11.33 48.40 -19.79
N GLU A 289 12.10 48.33 -20.86
CA GLU A 289 13.53 47.99 -20.91
C GLU A 289 14.20 49.05 -21.82
N PRO A 290 15.53 49.28 -21.80
CA PRO A 290 16.57 48.79 -20.89
C PRO A 290 17.47 49.93 -20.34
N ASP A 291 18.20 49.67 -19.25
CA ASP A 291 19.48 50.36 -19.03
C ASP A 291 20.56 49.34 -18.62
N ARG A 292 21.72 49.49 -19.26
CA ARG A 292 22.86 48.55 -19.22
C ARG A 292 23.54 48.52 -17.84
N PRO A 293 24.23 47.41 -17.50
CA PRO A 293 24.63 47.12 -16.13
C PRO A 293 25.94 47.82 -15.71
N TYR A 294 25.99 48.28 -14.46
CA TYR A 294 27.23 48.59 -13.77
C TYR A 294 27.82 47.29 -13.19
N VAL A 295 28.96 46.85 -13.72
CA VAL A 295 29.71 45.69 -13.24
C VAL A 295 30.74 46.15 -12.21
N ALA A 296 30.59 45.72 -10.96
CA ALA A 296 31.66 45.79 -9.96
C ALA A 296 32.61 44.56 -10.12
N PRO A 297 33.92 44.69 -9.89
CA PRO A 297 34.87 43.62 -10.14
C PRO A 297 34.81 42.53 -9.06
N VAL A 298 34.70 41.28 -9.48
CA VAL A 298 34.89 40.10 -8.63
C VAL A 298 36.37 39.72 -8.62
N PRO A 299 37.03 39.48 -7.47
CA PRO A 299 38.41 39.01 -7.44
C PRO A 299 38.51 37.57 -7.97
N SER A 300 39.49 37.34 -8.84
CA SER A 300 39.82 36.05 -9.43
C SER A 300 40.23 35.01 -8.39
N SER A 301 39.56 33.86 -8.38
CA SER A 301 39.98 32.66 -7.66
C SER A 301 40.03 31.47 -8.62
N ARG A 302 41.26 31.18 -9.07
CA ARG A 302 41.85 29.91 -9.56
C ARG A 302 40.95 28.95 -10.35
N ASN A 303 41.24 28.92 -11.64
CA ASN A 303 40.86 27.92 -12.62
C ASN A 303 41.56 26.58 -12.31
N THR A 304 40.85 25.59 -11.77
CA THR A 304 41.28 24.18 -11.83
C THR A 304 40.48 23.50 -12.94
N GLY A 305 41.11 23.32 -14.10
CA GLY A 305 40.46 22.81 -15.31
C GLY A 305 39.83 21.42 -15.10
N THR A 306 38.51 21.35 -15.26
CA THR A 306 37.76 20.10 -15.33
C THR A 306 37.67 19.64 -16.79
N LYS A 307 38.09 18.40 -17.07
CA LYS A 307 37.98 17.81 -18.41
C LYS A 307 36.58 17.22 -18.60
N ILE A 308 35.90 17.60 -19.69
CA ILE A 308 34.59 17.07 -20.06
C ILE A 308 34.79 15.74 -20.82
N SER A 309 34.01 14.71 -20.48
CA SER A 309 34.15 13.38 -21.09
C SER A 309 33.71 13.39 -22.57
N PRO A 310 34.56 12.96 -23.53
CA PRO A 310 34.18 12.85 -24.94
C PRO A 310 33.28 11.65 -25.24
N ASN A 311 33.16 10.68 -24.32
CA ASN A 311 32.46 9.41 -24.53
C ASN A 311 31.43 9.07 -23.44
N GLN A 312 30.96 10.08 -22.70
CA GLN A 312 29.93 9.96 -21.65
C GLN A 312 30.30 9.02 -20.47
N ARG A 313 31.56 8.63 -20.32
CA ARG A 313 32.03 7.92 -19.11
C ARG A 313 32.50 8.93 -18.07
N CYS A 314 31.66 9.20 -17.07
CA CYS A 314 31.92 10.18 -16.01
C CYS A 314 31.93 9.52 -14.63
N GLY A 315 32.76 10.01 -13.72
CA GLY A 315 32.85 9.49 -12.36
C GLY A 315 34.22 9.69 -11.70
N GLY A 316 34.27 9.62 -10.37
CA GLY A 316 35.46 9.91 -9.57
C GLY A 316 36.67 9.00 -9.80
N SER A 317 36.50 7.89 -10.53
CA SER A 317 37.60 7.00 -10.95
C SER A 317 38.27 7.44 -12.25
N THR A 318 37.58 8.20 -13.12
CA THR A 318 38.09 8.60 -14.44
C THR A 318 38.53 10.07 -14.52
N GLY A 319 38.13 10.90 -13.55
CA GLY A 319 38.53 12.31 -13.49
C GLY A 319 37.83 13.21 -14.53
N TYR A 320 36.77 12.71 -15.18
CA TYR A 320 35.96 13.46 -16.14
C TYR A 320 34.58 13.81 -15.58
N VAL A 321 34.07 14.98 -15.97
CA VAL A 321 32.73 15.49 -15.61
C VAL A 321 31.78 15.32 -16.81
N CYS A 322 30.51 15.03 -16.54
CA CYS A 322 29.49 14.88 -17.58
C CYS A 322 28.98 16.24 -18.08
N PRO A 323 28.73 16.40 -19.38
CA PRO A 323 28.10 17.62 -19.91
C PRO A 323 26.72 17.82 -19.25
N GLY A 324 26.50 18.95 -18.60
CA GLY A 324 25.21 19.33 -18.02
C GLY A 324 25.00 19.03 -16.53
N SER A 325 25.95 18.40 -15.83
CA SER A 325 25.83 18.19 -14.37
C SER A 325 26.37 19.38 -13.57
N GLY A 326 25.48 20.15 -12.92
CA GLY A 326 25.83 21.30 -12.07
C GLY A 326 26.44 20.96 -10.70
N PHE A 327 27.02 19.77 -10.52
CA PHE A 327 27.61 19.33 -9.25
C PHE A 327 29.09 19.01 -9.46
N GLY A 328 29.95 19.72 -8.72
CA GLY A 328 31.41 19.49 -8.71
C GLY A 328 31.79 18.16 -8.05
N PRO A 329 33.06 17.71 -8.21
CA PRO A 329 33.48 16.40 -7.73
C PRO A 329 33.46 16.31 -6.20
N LEU A 330 32.74 15.31 -5.69
CA LEU A 330 32.77 14.92 -4.28
C LEU A 330 34.18 14.46 -3.87
N GLN A 331 34.73 15.05 -2.81
CA GLN A 331 35.99 14.64 -2.21
C GLN A 331 35.85 13.26 -1.53
N ARG A 332 36.87 12.43 -1.70
CA ARG A 332 37.01 11.09 -1.10
C ARG A 332 37.08 11.17 0.44
N HIS A 333 36.16 10.49 1.12
CA HIS A 333 36.45 9.89 2.42
C HIS A 333 36.92 8.44 2.20
N THR A 334 38.14 8.15 2.61
CA THR A 334 38.75 6.81 2.60
C THR A 334 38.50 6.10 3.93
N SER A 335 37.93 4.88 3.88
CA SER A 335 38.24 3.66 4.70
C SER A 335 37.03 2.71 4.55
N ARG A 336 37.07 1.40 4.36
CA ARG A 336 38.09 0.33 4.32
C ARG A 336 37.53 -0.74 3.35
N ARG A 337 38.43 -1.46 2.67
CA ARG A 337 38.12 -2.64 1.85
C ARG A 337 37.41 -3.72 2.69
N ARG A 338 36.44 -4.42 2.09
CA ARG A 338 36.25 -5.85 2.34
C ARG A 338 36.38 -6.57 1.02
N ASP A 339 37.33 -7.48 1.02
CA ASP A 339 37.67 -8.37 -0.06
C ASP A 339 36.53 -9.38 -0.29
N SER A 340 36.38 -9.73 -1.56
CA SER A 340 35.59 -10.83 -2.08
C SER A 340 36.03 -12.15 -1.45
N VAL A 341 35.10 -12.94 -0.93
CA VAL A 341 35.37 -14.34 -0.56
C VAL A 341 34.34 -15.22 -1.26
N ALA A 342 34.85 -16.10 -2.12
CA ALA A 342 34.15 -17.20 -2.75
C ALA A 342 33.75 -18.24 -1.68
N TRP A 343 32.53 -18.76 -1.78
CA TRP A 343 32.07 -19.83 -0.89
C TRP A 343 32.46 -21.19 -1.48
N THR A 344 33.49 -21.80 -0.92
CA THR A 344 33.75 -23.24 -1.01
C THR A 344 33.12 -23.94 0.20
N ASN A 345 32.35 -25.00 -0.04
CA ASN A 345 31.73 -25.82 1.01
C ASN A 345 32.79 -26.47 1.91
N LEU A 346 32.67 -26.27 3.22
CA LEU A 346 33.45 -27.00 4.23
C LEU A 346 32.59 -28.11 4.82
N VAL A 347 33.01 -29.36 4.66
CA VAL A 347 32.45 -30.55 5.32
C VAL A 347 33.34 -30.85 6.52
N ILE A 348 32.76 -30.96 7.72
CA ILE A 348 33.49 -31.38 8.93
C ILE A 348 33.03 -32.82 9.28
N PRO A 349 33.94 -33.81 9.34
CA PRO A 349 33.60 -35.17 9.74
C PRO A 349 33.39 -35.28 11.27
N VAL A 350 32.53 -36.22 11.67
CA VAL A 350 31.91 -36.33 13.02
C VAL A 350 32.87 -36.92 14.09
N ASP A 351 34.10 -37.23 13.71
CA ASP A 351 35.12 -37.87 14.54
C ASP A 351 35.99 -36.91 15.36
N GLN A 352 35.69 -35.59 15.35
CA GLN A 352 36.43 -34.57 16.13
C GLN A 352 35.63 -33.85 17.21
N LEU A 353 34.50 -34.40 17.68
CA LEU A 353 33.78 -33.84 18.83
C LEU A 353 34.18 -34.53 20.15
N PRO A 354 34.43 -33.78 21.24
CA PRO A 354 34.80 -34.35 22.53
C PRO A 354 33.66 -35.17 23.15
N SER A 355 34.04 -36.22 23.89
CA SER A 355 33.19 -37.34 24.36
C SER A 355 32.09 -37.01 25.38
N SER A 356 31.75 -35.73 25.60
CA SER A 356 30.69 -35.30 26.54
C SER A 356 29.34 -35.06 25.87
N VAL A 357 29.20 -35.33 24.56
CA VAL A 357 27.97 -35.10 23.78
C VAL A 357 27.49 -36.38 23.10
N VAL A 358 27.43 -37.51 23.82
CA VAL A 358 26.62 -38.65 23.39
C VAL A 358 26.07 -39.35 24.63
N ARG A 359 24.86 -38.98 25.05
CA ARG A 359 23.84 -39.84 25.68
C ARG A 359 22.54 -39.04 25.80
N ASP A 360 21.45 -39.71 25.42
CA ASP A 360 20.05 -39.31 25.50
C ASP A 360 19.53 -38.27 24.49
N ALA A 361 19.42 -38.73 23.24
CA ALA A 361 18.47 -38.19 22.27
C ALA A 361 17.07 -38.81 22.49
N THR A 362 16.41 -38.48 23.59
CA THR A 362 14.95 -38.68 23.78
C THR A 362 14.46 -37.75 24.88
N THR A 363 14.09 -36.52 24.54
CA THR A 363 12.91 -35.82 25.09
C THR A 363 12.80 -34.42 24.50
N THR A 364 11.57 -34.10 24.15
CA THR A 364 11.06 -32.88 23.55
C THR A 364 10.96 -31.74 24.57
N LEU A 365 11.21 -30.52 24.09
CA LEU A 365 10.56 -29.31 24.59
C LEU A 365 10.99 -28.74 25.96
N GLU A 366 12.29 -28.63 26.27
CA GLU A 366 12.72 -27.70 27.36
C GLU A 366 14.13 -27.08 27.23
N THR A 367 14.89 -27.38 26.18
CA THR A 367 16.26 -26.85 25.99
C THR A 367 16.39 -25.67 25.03
N ALA A 368 15.30 -25.20 24.41
CA ALA A 368 15.34 -24.03 23.51
C ALA A 368 15.37 -22.68 24.25
N THR A 369 15.05 -22.66 25.55
CA THR A 369 14.95 -21.42 26.33
C THR A 369 16.30 -21.00 26.94
N HIS A 370 17.27 -21.92 27.08
CA HIS A 370 18.55 -21.59 27.73
C HIS A 370 19.68 -21.14 26.77
N LEU A 371 19.61 -21.47 25.48
CA LEU A 371 20.62 -21.07 24.49
C LEU A 371 20.40 -19.66 23.89
N ARG A 372 19.29 -19.00 24.22
CA ARG A 372 18.98 -17.64 23.76
C ARG A 372 19.65 -16.55 24.61
N GLN A 373 19.98 -16.84 25.86
CA GLN A 373 20.57 -15.86 26.78
C GLN A 373 22.11 -15.73 26.67
N VAL A 374 22.81 -16.65 25.99
CA VAL A 374 24.29 -16.65 25.99
C VAL A 374 24.92 -16.22 24.66
N PHE A 375 24.29 -16.45 23.49
CA PHE A 375 25.01 -16.32 22.20
C PHE A 375 24.37 -15.48 21.08
N GLY A 376 23.15 -14.92 21.24
CA GLY A 376 22.66 -13.85 20.35
C GLY A 376 22.65 -14.11 18.82
N ILE A 377 22.25 -15.30 18.34
CA ILE A 377 22.22 -15.64 16.90
C ILE A 377 20.76 -15.72 16.37
N PRO A 378 20.41 -15.10 15.22
CA PRO A 378 19.10 -15.25 14.58
C PRO A 378 19.00 -16.55 13.74
N ARG A 379 17.78 -17.11 13.70
CA ARG A 379 17.40 -18.42 13.11
C ARG A 379 17.71 -18.54 11.60
N MET A 380 18.43 -19.59 11.20
CA MET A 380 18.32 -20.20 9.86
C MET A 380 17.45 -21.46 9.94
N ALA A 381 16.71 -21.73 8.87
CA ALA A 381 15.75 -22.84 8.73
C ALA A 381 16.46 -24.20 8.62
N PHE A 382 15.96 -25.21 9.33
CA PHE A 382 16.31 -26.61 9.10
C PHE A 382 15.29 -27.24 8.16
N VAL A 383 15.75 -27.77 7.03
CA VAL A 383 15.02 -28.72 6.17
C VAL A 383 15.72 -30.06 6.35
N ALA A 384 15.04 -31.05 6.93
CA ALA A 384 15.54 -32.42 7.00
C ALA A 384 14.91 -33.24 5.86
N LEU A 385 15.72 -33.65 4.88
CA LEU A 385 15.41 -34.72 3.94
C LEU A 385 15.87 -36.04 4.55
N ALA A 386 14.96 -36.98 4.79
CA ALA A 386 15.30 -38.34 5.23
C ALA A 386 15.66 -39.24 4.03
N PRO A 387 16.66 -40.12 4.13
CA PRO A 387 17.08 -40.99 3.03
C PRO A 387 16.28 -42.29 2.95
N LEU A 388 16.04 -42.72 1.71
CA LEU A 388 15.62 -44.07 1.31
C LEU A 388 16.71 -45.10 1.63
N GLN A 389 16.37 -46.16 2.35
CA GLN A 389 17.12 -47.43 2.32
C GLN A 389 16.17 -48.63 2.18
N ARG A 390 16.44 -49.43 1.15
CA ARG A 390 15.89 -50.77 0.88
C ARG A 390 16.60 -51.81 1.75
N ALA A 391 15.84 -52.78 2.27
CA ALA A 391 16.25 -54.18 2.32
C ALA A 391 15.03 -55.13 2.51
N SER A 392 14.96 -56.11 1.60
CA SER A 392 14.36 -57.46 1.63
C SER A 392 14.23 -58.11 3.04
N THR A 393 13.30 -59.00 3.38
CA THR A 393 12.64 -60.12 2.67
C THR A 393 11.55 -60.76 3.59
N PHE A 394 10.68 -61.58 2.99
CA PHE A 394 10.03 -62.80 3.54
C PHE A 394 8.51 -62.81 3.84
N GLN A 395 7.79 -63.48 2.92
CA GLN A 395 6.64 -64.40 3.00
C GLN A 395 5.49 -64.20 4.01
N GLY A 396 4.25 -64.27 3.48
CA GLY A 396 3.15 -64.92 4.21
C GLY A 396 1.73 -64.46 3.86
N ARG A 397 1.08 -65.21 2.95
CA ARG A 397 -0.37 -65.52 2.81
C ARG A 397 -1.40 -64.75 3.66
N GLY A 398 -2.53 -64.39 3.05
CA GLY A 398 -3.83 -64.44 3.76
C GLY A 398 -4.94 -63.55 3.21
N VAL A 399 -5.93 -64.19 2.59
CA VAL A 399 -7.23 -63.69 2.12
C VAL A 399 -8.17 -63.26 3.26
N ALA A 400 -8.99 -62.20 3.09
CA ALA A 400 -10.42 -62.05 3.46
C ALA A 400 -10.78 -60.55 3.68
N ARG A 401 -11.63 -59.95 2.83
CA ARG A 401 -13.10 -59.71 2.95
C ARG A 401 -13.53 -58.58 3.92
N ASP A 402 -14.23 -57.61 3.30
CA ASP A 402 -15.40 -56.83 3.72
C ASP A 402 -15.51 -56.31 5.17
N THR A 403 -15.56 -54.98 5.33
CA THR A 403 -16.77 -54.17 5.68
C THR A 403 -16.37 -52.80 6.27
N ASP A 404 -16.83 -51.75 5.58
CA ASP A 404 -17.58 -50.57 6.08
C ASP A 404 -17.14 -49.70 7.27
N ILE A 405 -17.19 -48.38 6.97
CA ILE A 405 -17.67 -47.22 7.78
C ILE A 405 -16.64 -46.25 8.43
N ALA A 406 -16.89 -44.98 8.06
CA ALA A 406 -16.70 -43.69 8.75
C ALA A 406 -15.32 -43.00 8.77
N SER A 407 -15.31 -41.86 8.07
CA SER A 407 -14.96 -40.50 8.52
C SER A 407 -13.98 -40.34 9.69
N PHE A 408 -12.94 -39.53 9.50
CA PHE A 408 -12.74 -38.27 10.24
C PHE A 408 -11.57 -37.45 9.68
N ASP A 409 -11.67 -36.14 9.93
CA ASP A 409 -10.82 -35.01 9.58
C ASP A 409 -9.30 -35.17 9.75
N THR A 410 -8.56 -34.40 8.96
CA THR A 410 -7.16 -33.99 9.22
C THR A 410 -6.96 -32.66 8.48
N LEU A 411 -6.93 -31.47 9.11
CA LEU A 411 -5.84 -30.89 9.92
C LEU A 411 -4.46 -31.21 9.33
N PHE A 412 -3.87 -30.27 8.58
CA PHE A 412 -2.90 -29.29 9.08
C PHE A 412 -2.58 -28.22 8.01
#